data_AF-A0A6L7JUW5-F1
#
_entry.id   AF-A0A6L7JUW5-F1
#
_cell.length_a   1.000
_cell.length_b   1.000
_cell.length_c   1.000
_cell.angle_alpha   90.00
_cell.angle_beta   90.00
_cell.angle_gamma   90.00
#
_symmetry.space_group_name_H-M   'P 1'
#
loop_
_entity.id
_entity.type
_entity.pdbx_description
1 polymer ?
#
loop_
_entity_poly.entity_id
_entity_poly.type
_entity_poly.pdbx_seq_one_letter_code
_entity_poly.pdbx_strand_id
1 'polypeptide(L)'
;MPTGQPPCWIDTIKYENASTELKEMYSQLSSVHNKIHNLYLAFSLQPKPLMAADQHYRDVLHNEANHTSPWFLELLATQVAIIADCLYAFTHHGANFKHLLGDEDLGEKMLQAVREDNFDGNPIFDSKQASLLKFGAKLARTPENMTEGDIDALRQVGVSDTEILEAVQATACFAYWVRFINALGINLGEERVGMY
;
A
#
# COMPACT_ATOMS: atom_id res chain seq x y z
N MET A 1 34.50 4.63 -2.27
CA MET A 1 33.40 5.28 -1.54
C MET A 1 32.17 4.42 -1.71
N PRO A 2 31.34 4.15 -0.69
CA PRO A 2 30.07 3.45 -0.94
C PRO A 2 29.18 4.43 -1.70
N THR A 3 29.04 4.21 -3.00
CA THR A 3 28.31 5.06 -3.94
C THR A 3 26.83 4.67 -3.99
N GLY A 4 26.12 4.86 -2.88
CA GLY A 4 24.68 4.64 -2.84
C GLY A 4 24.04 5.48 -1.74
N GLN A 5 22.92 6.11 -2.06
CA GLN A 5 22.07 6.75 -1.06
C GLN A 5 21.67 5.70 0.00
N PRO A 6 21.72 6.02 1.30
CA PRO A 6 21.28 5.09 2.34
C PRO A 6 19.79 4.73 2.13
N PRO A 7 19.35 3.52 2.52
CA PRO A 7 17.98 3.05 2.29
C PRO A 7 16.92 3.92 2.97
N CYS A 8 17.27 4.56 4.09
CA CYS A 8 16.43 5.45 4.89
C CYS A 8 17.33 6.42 5.70
N TRP A 9 16.76 7.28 6.55
CA TRP A 9 17.47 8.29 7.34
C TRP A 9 18.11 7.76 8.63
N ILE A 10 17.81 6.53 9.03
CA ILE A 10 18.37 5.89 10.22
C ILE A 10 19.36 4.79 9.84
N ASP A 11 20.16 4.35 10.81
CA ASP A 11 21.07 3.23 10.62
C ASP A 11 20.30 1.96 10.23
N THR A 12 20.91 1.14 9.38
CA THR A 12 20.37 -0.16 8.99
C THR A 12 21.44 -1.24 9.07
N ILE A 13 21.04 -2.46 9.41
CA ILE A 13 21.91 -3.63 9.43
C ILE A 13 21.68 -4.40 8.14
N LYS A 14 22.69 -4.35 7.26
CA LYS A 14 22.71 -5.13 6.01
C LYS A 14 22.84 -6.63 6.30
N TYR A 15 22.46 -7.44 5.32
CA TYR A 15 22.47 -8.90 5.41
C TYR A 15 23.81 -9.46 5.91
N GLU A 16 24.95 -8.97 5.41
CA GLU A 16 26.28 -9.44 5.83
C GLU A 16 26.56 -9.28 7.33
N ASN A 17 26.01 -8.22 7.94
CA ASN A 17 26.23 -7.83 9.34
C ASN A 17 25.07 -8.23 10.27
N ALA A 18 24.02 -8.85 9.72
CA ALA A 18 22.83 -9.24 10.47
C ALA A 18 23.07 -10.46 11.39
N SER A 19 22.32 -10.50 12.49
CA SER A 19 22.23 -11.68 13.36
C SER A 19 21.65 -12.87 12.59
N THR A 20 21.77 -14.09 13.14
CA THR A 20 21.18 -15.29 12.52
C THR A 20 19.68 -15.14 12.30
N GLU A 21 18.95 -14.67 13.30
CA GLU A 21 17.49 -14.43 13.22
C GLU A 21 17.16 -13.41 12.13
N LEU A 22 17.85 -12.28 12.06
CA LEU A 22 17.58 -11.25 11.05
C LEU A 22 17.93 -11.73 9.63
N LYS A 23 18.97 -12.57 9.47
CA LYS A 23 19.30 -13.20 8.19
C LYS A 23 18.18 -14.12 7.72
N GLU A 24 17.61 -14.93 8.62
CA GLU A 24 16.49 -15.82 8.31
C GLU A 24 15.26 -15.02 7.85
N MET A 25 14.95 -13.92 8.53
CA MET A 25 13.85 -13.02 8.12
C MET A 25 14.11 -12.41 6.74
N TYR A 26 15.32 -11.92 6.49
CA TYR A 26 15.69 -11.39 5.18
C TYR A 26 15.62 -12.43 4.06
N SER A 27 16.02 -13.68 4.32
CA SER A 27 15.93 -14.76 3.34
C SER A 27 14.48 -15.12 3.01
N GLN A 28 13.55 -15.00 3.95
CA GLN A 28 12.12 -15.21 3.69
C GLN A 28 11.51 -14.08 2.86
N LEU A 29 12.01 -12.85 3.03
CA LEU A 29 11.50 -11.66 2.34
C LEU A 29 12.18 -11.34 1.01
N SER A 30 13.36 -11.91 0.76
CA SER A 30 14.11 -11.59 -0.45
C SER A 30 13.35 -12.03 -1.69
N SER A 31 13.11 -11.08 -2.59
CA SER A 31 12.60 -11.36 -3.93
C SER A 31 13.72 -11.89 -4.84
N VAL A 32 13.34 -12.23 -6.07
CA VAL A 32 14.24 -12.74 -7.12
C VAL A 32 15.56 -11.94 -7.13
N HIS A 33 16.69 -12.65 -6.99
CA HIS A 33 18.07 -12.14 -6.90
C HIS A 33 18.60 -11.72 -5.51
N ASN A 34 18.02 -12.19 -4.40
CA ASN A 34 18.54 -11.94 -3.03
C ASN A 34 18.62 -10.44 -2.65
N LYS A 35 17.84 -9.57 -3.31
CA LYS A 35 17.79 -8.15 -2.96
C LYS A 35 16.67 -7.93 -1.94
N ILE A 36 17.04 -7.39 -0.79
CA ILE A 36 16.12 -7.02 0.29
C ILE A 36 15.66 -5.60 0.02
N HIS A 37 14.35 -5.37 0.02
CA HIS A 37 13.80 -4.04 -0.15
C HIS A 37 14.20 -3.14 1.04
N ASN A 38 14.40 -1.85 0.77
CA ASN A 38 14.81 -0.81 1.70
C ASN A 38 13.78 -0.67 2.82
N LEU A 39 12.50 -0.95 2.49
CA LEU A 39 11.43 -1.09 3.46
C LEU A 39 11.78 -2.06 4.59
N TYR A 40 12.30 -3.24 4.25
CA TYR A 40 12.64 -4.28 5.22
C TYR A 40 13.95 -3.99 5.96
N LEU A 41 14.92 -3.34 5.29
CA LEU A 41 16.15 -2.86 5.95
C LEU A 41 15.83 -1.84 7.06
N ALA A 42 14.75 -1.06 6.93
CA ALA A 42 14.34 -0.09 7.94
C ALA A 42 13.87 -0.72 9.26
N PHE A 43 13.51 -2.00 9.28
CA PHE A 43 13.17 -2.72 10.53
C PHE A 43 14.39 -3.28 11.27
N SER A 44 15.56 -3.27 10.64
CA SER A 44 16.73 -4.05 11.05
C SER A 44 17.23 -3.81 12.49
N LEU A 45 17.02 -2.61 13.04
CA LEU A 45 17.43 -2.28 14.41
C LEU A 45 16.50 -2.89 15.47
N GLN A 46 15.23 -3.19 15.14
CA GLN A 46 14.23 -3.84 15.98
C GLN A 46 13.30 -4.70 15.11
N PRO A 47 13.74 -5.89 14.67
CA PRO A 47 13.11 -6.59 13.55
C PRO A 47 11.84 -7.36 13.91
N LYS A 48 11.49 -7.51 15.19
CA LYS A 48 10.32 -8.32 15.62
C LYS A 48 9.02 -8.05 14.83
N PRO A 49 8.66 -6.80 14.49
CA PRO A 49 7.44 -6.53 13.73
C PRO A 49 7.51 -6.91 12.25
N LEU A 50 8.71 -7.13 11.69
CA LEU A 50 8.96 -7.23 10.25
C LEU A 50 8.11 -8.33 9.57
N MET A 51 8.16 -9.57 10.05
CA MET A 51 7.38 -10.67 9.46
C MET A 51 5.88 -10.45 9.62
N ALA A 52 5.45 -9.92 10.77
CA ALA A 52 4.03 -9.69 11.03
C ALA A 52 3.47 -8.55 10.16
N ALA A 53 4.25 -7.49 9.96
CA ALA A 53 3.86 -6.37 9.11
C ALA A 53 3.76 -6.80 7.64
N ASP A 54 4.73 -7.58 7.17
CA ASP A 54 4.74 -8.16 5.84
C ASP A 54 3.55 -9.12 5.62
N GLN A 55 3.33 -10.07 6.53
CA GLN A 55 2.19 -10.99 6.44
C GLN A 55 0.86 -10.24 6.47
N HIS A 56 0.71 -9.25 7.35
CA HIS A 56 -0.50 -8.46 7.43
C HIS A 56 -0.80 -7.74 6.11
N TYR A 57 0.22 -7.16 5.47
CA TYR A 57 0.07 -6.56 4.13
C TYR A 57 -0.38 -7.60 3.09
N ARG A 58 0.22 -8.79 3.09
CA ARG A 58 -0.16 -9.87 2.13
C ARG A 58 -1.58 -10.37 2.36
N ASP A 59 -1.99 -10.55 3.61
CA ASP A 59 -3.35 -10.97 3.96
C ASP A 59 -4.39 -9.93 3.54
N VAL A 60 -4.01 -8.65 3.46
CA VAL A 60 -4.90 -7.58 3.02
C VAL A 60 -5.01 -7.51 1.50
N LEU A 61 -3.90 -7.56 0.74
CA LEU A 61 -3.95 -7.38 -0.72
C LEU A 61 -4.01 -8.68 -1.54
N HIS A 62 -3.40 -9.76 -1.05
CA HIS A 62 -3.14 -10.99 -1.82
C HIS A 62 -3.91 -12.20 -1.28
N ASN A 63 -5.01 -11.96 -0.57
CA ASN A 63 -5.87 -12.99 -0.03
C ASN A 63 -6.91 -13.43 -1.07
N GLU A 64 -6.85 -14.70 -1.47
CA GLU A 64 -7.79 -15.29 -2.45
C GLU A 64 -9.26 -15.32 -1.96
N ALA A 65 -9.49 -15.17 -0.65
CA ALA A 65 -10.83 -15.07 -0.08
C ALA A 65 -11.44 -13.65 -0.19
N ASN A 66 -10.69 -12.66 -0.69
CA ASN A 66 -11.21 -11.31 -0.85
C ASN A 66 -12.38 -11.28 -1.86
N HIS A 67 -13.44 -10.54 -1.53
CA HIS A 67 -14.56 -10.27 -2.43
C HIS A 67 -14.25 -9.13 -3.40
N THR A 68 -13.46 -8.15 -2.96
CA THR A 68 -12.99 -7.03 -3.77
C THR A 68 -11.88 -7.48 -4.71
N SER A 69 -11.89 -6.97 -5.95
CA SER A 69 -10.84 -7.32 -6.91
C SER A 69 -9.45 -6.86 -6.45
N PRO A 70 -8.39 -7.67 -6.69
CA PRO A 70 -7.02 -7.31 -6.28
C PRO A 70 -6.56 -5.96 -6.81
N TRP A 71 -6.89 -5.63 -8.07
CA TRP A 71 -6.54 -4.33 -8.66
C TRP A 71 -7.16 -3.16 -7.89
N PHE A 72 -8.38 -3.31 -7.37
CA PHE A 72 -9.07 -2.22 -6.68
C PHE A 72 -8.55 -2.04 -5.25
N LEU A 73 -8.13 -3.12 -4.59
CA LEU A 73 -7.41 -3.04 -3.32
C LEU A 73 -6.04 -2.34 -3.48
N GLU A 74 -5.31 -2.62 -4.56
CA GLU A 74 -4.08 -1.88 -4.92
C GLU A 74 -4.37 -0.41 -5.26
N LEU A 75 -5.53 -0.09 -5.86
CA LEU A 75 -5.94 1.30 -6.09
C LEU A 75 -6.23 2.04 -4.78
N LEU A 76 -6.90 1.41 -3.81
CA LEU A 76 -7.13 1.97 -2.47
C LEU A 76 -5.80 2.19 -1.72
N ALA A 77 -4.90 1.21 -1.76
CA ALA A 77 -3.55 1.34 -1.23
C ALA A 77 -2.79 2.53 -1.86
N THR A 78 -2.86 2.64 -3.18
CA THR A 78 -2.24 3.73 -3.95
C THR A 78 -2.88 5.08 -3.65
N GLN A 79 -4.19 5.15 -3.42
CA GLN A 79 -4.88 6.36 -2.98
C GLN A 79 -4.29 6.87 -1.67
N VAL A 80 -4.05 6.00 -0.69
CA VAL A 80 -3.43 6.41 0.59
C VAL A 80 -2.00 6.90 0.37
N ALA A 81 -1.23 6.27 -0.52
CA ALA A 81 0.11 6.73 -0.88
C ALA A 81 0.09 8.12 -1.53
N ILE A 82 -0.88 8.38 -2.42
CA ILE A 82 -1.09 9.70 -3.05
C ILE A 82 -1.43 10.74 -1.98
N ILE A 83 -2.39 10.44 -1.08
CA ILE A 83 -2.83 11.35 -0.02
C ILE A 83 -1.67 11.72 0.93
N ALA A 84 -0.81 10.75 1.24
CA ALA A 84 0.31 10.94 2.15
C ALA A 84 1.59 11.47 1.46
N ASP A 85 1.56 11.74 0.15
CA ASP A 85 2.74 12.09 -0.66
C ASP A 85 3.91 11.11 -0.47
N CYS A 86 3.58 9.81 -0.51
CA CYS A 86 4.53 8.72 -0.28
C CYS A 86 5.01 8.12 -1.61
N LEU A 87 6.11 8.64 -2.15
CA LEU A 87 6.67 8.20 -3.44
C LEU A 87 6.99 6.70 -3.47
N TYR A 88 7.61 6.16 -2.41
CA TYR A 88 8.00 4.74 -2.37
C TYR A 88 6.79 3.81 -2.53
N ALA A 89 5.73 4.05 -1.76
CA ALA A 89 4.50 3.26 -1.83
C ALA A 89 3.78 3.50 -3.16
N PHE A 90 3.68 4.75 -3.62
CA PHE A 90 3.04 5.07 -4.89
C PHE A 90 3.72 4.35 -6.07
N THR A 91 5.06 4.33 -6.12
CA THR A 91 5.80 3.68 -7.20
C THR A 91 5.55 2.17 -7.24
N HIS A 92 5.51 1.50 -6.09
CA HIS A 92 5.27 0.06 -6.02
C HIS A 92 3.80 -0.30 -6.31
N HIS A 93 2.89 0.27 -5.51
CA HIS A 93 1.47 -0.08 -5.57
C HIS A 93 0.78 0.49 -6.80
N GLY A 94 1.20 1.66 -7.29
CA GLY A 94 0.69 2.21 -8.54
C GLY A 94 1.06 1.37 -9.75
N ALA A 95 2.26 0.77 -9.77
CA ALA A 95 2.65 -0.16 -10.82
C ALA A 95 1.88 -1.49 -10.72
N ASN A 96 1.70 -2.03 -9.51
CA ASN A 96 0.91 -3.25 -9.29
C ASN A 96 -0.56 -3.04 -9.65
N PHE A 97 -1.17 -1.94 -9.22
CA PHE A 97 -2.53 -1.56 -9.60
C PHE A 97 -2.71 -1.61 -11.13
N LYS A 98 -1.86 -0.91 -11.89
CA LYS A 98 -1.97 -0.87 -13.36
C LYS A 98 -1.78 -2.26 -13.98
N HIS A 99 -0.83 -3.03 -13.46
CA HIS A 99 -0.60 -4.38 -13.93
C HIS A 99 -1.80 -5.31 -13.69
N LEU A 100 -2.39 -5.32 -12.50
CA LEU A 100 -3.59 -6.13 -12.18
C LEU A 100 -4.84 -5.66 -12.91
N LEU A 101 -4.96 -4.35 -13.14
CA LEU A 101 -6.04 -3.79 -13.93
C LEU A 101 -5.97 -4.30 -15.39
N GLY A 102 -4.75 -4.51 -15.91
CA GLY A 102 -4.53 -5.01 -17.26
C GLY A 102 -4.77 -3.99 -18.37
N ASP A 103 -4.97 -2.72 -18.00
CA ASP A 103 -5.18 -1.59 -18.91
C ASP A 103 -4.41 -0.36 -18.40
N GLU A 104 -3.23 -0.12 -18.98
CA GLU A 104 -2.32 0.96 -18.56
C GLU A 104 -2.94 2.35 -18.76
N ASP A 105 -3.64 2.57 -19.89
CA ASP A 105 -4.23 3.87 -20.23
C ASP A 105 -5.42 4.20 -19.31
N LEU A 106 -6.25 3.21 -19.01
CA LEU A 106 -7.31 3.35 -18.00
C LEU A 106 -6.71 3.54 -16.61
N GLY A 107 -5.66 2.80 -16.28
CA GLY A 107 -4.96 2.90 -15.01
C GLY A 107 -4.44 4.30 -14.74
N GLU A 108 -3.77 4.93 -15.70
CA GLU A 108 -3.30 6.32 -15.57
C GLU A 108 -4.47 7.31 -15.39
N LYS A 109 -5.59 7.13 -16.11
CA LYS A 109 -6.79 7.96 -15.94
C LYS A 109 -7.39 7.80 -14.54
N MET A 110 -7.45 6.58 -14.01
CA MET A 110 -7.93 6.32 -12.66
C MET A 110 -7.01 6.94 -11.61
N LEU A 111 -5.68 6.81 -11.74
CA LEU A 111 -4.73 7.45 -10.84
C LEU A 111 -4.85 8.97 -10.87
N GLN A 112 -5.07 9.56 -12.05
CA GLN A 112 -5.31 10.99 -12.17
C GLN A 112 -6.59 11.41 -11.44
N ALA A 113 -7.68 10.68 -11.64
CA ALA A 113 -8.93 10.94 -10.95
C ALA A 113 -8.78 10.79 -9.41
N VAL A 114 -7.99 9.82 -8.95
CA VAL A 114 -7.65 9.65 -7.52
C VAL A 114 -6.88 10.84 -6.96
N ARG A 115 -5.92 11.41 -7.70
CA ARG A 115 -5.20 12.62 -7.27
C ARG A 115 -6.10 13.84 -7.12
N GLU A 116 -7.15 13.91 -7.93
CA GLU A 116 -8.10 15.03 -7.98
C GLU A 116 -9.35 14.83 -7.10
N ASP A 117 -9.45 13.70 -6.38
CA ASP A 117 -10.67 13.25 -5.70
C ASP A 117 -11.92 13.23 -6.63
N ASN A 118 -11.71 12.99 -7.92
CA ASN A 118 -12.73 13.03 -8.97
C ASN A 118 -13.40 11.66 -9.15
N PHE A 119 -14.15 11.24 -8.14
CA PHE A 119 -14.88 9.97 -8.11
C PHE A 119 -16.37 10.13 -8.47
N ASP A 120 -17.01 11.16 -7.89
CA ASP A 120 -18.46 11.36 -7.96
C ASP A 120 -18.87 11.77 -9.39
N GLY A 121 -19.62 10.90 -10.07
CA GLY A 121 -20.10 11.14 -11.43
C GLY A 121 -19.05 10.96 -12.53
N ASN A 122 -17.84 10.48 -12.18
CA ASN A 122 -16.82 10.14 -13.14
C ASN A 122 -17.13 8.75 -13.75
N PRO A 123 -17.38 8.63 -15.06
CA PRO A 123 -17.85 7.39 -15.68
C PRO A 123 -16.82 6.26 -15.71
N ILE A 124 -15.57 6.50 -15.32
CA ILE A 124 -14.55 5.45 -15.22
C ILE A 124 -14.72 4.56 -13.98
N PHE A 125 -15.50 5.03 -12.98
CA PHE A 125 -15.81 4.28 -11.77
C PHE A 125 -17.29 3.91 -11.75
N ASP A 126 -17.59 2.68 -11.35
CA ASP A 126 -18.97 2.35 -10.96
C ASP A 126 -19.36 2.96 -9.61
N SER A 127 -20.63 2.84 -9.23
CA SER A 127 -21.15 3.43 -8.00
C SER A 127 -20.50 2.88 -6.72
N LYS A 128 -20.12 1.59 -6.71
CA LYS A 128 -19.44 0.98 -5.57
C LYS A 128 -18.01 1.51 -5.46
N GLN A 129 -17.27 1.50 -6.57
CA GLN A 129 -15.90 1.97 -6.66
C GLN A 129 -15.79 3.44 -6.26
N ALA A 130 -16.64 4.30 -6.80
CA ALA A 130 -16.65 5.72 -6.45
C ALA A 130 -16.93 5.94 -4.96
N SER A 131 -17.90 5.22 -4.39
CA SER A 131 -18.26 5.34 -2.97
C SER A 131 -17.15 4.81 -2.05
N LEU A 132 -16.50 3.70 -2.41
CA LEU A 132 -15.35 3.15 -1.67
C LEU A 132 -14.12 4.04 -1.75
N LEU A 133 -13.82 4.65 -2.91
CA LEU A 133 -12.73 5.63 -3.04
C LEU A 133 -12.99 6.89 -2.20
N LYS A 134 -14.24 7.38 -2.16
CA LYS A 134 -14.64 8.50 -1.31
C LYS A 134 -14.50 8.16 0.18
N PHE A 135 -14.94 6.97 0.57
CA PHE A 135 -14.80 6.45 1.93
C PHE A 135 -13.32 6.30 2.33
N GLY A 136 -12.50 5.67 1.48
CA GLY A 136 -11.07 5.48 1.69
C GLY A 136 -10.33 6.81 1.83
N ALA A 137 -10.64 7.78 0.97
CA ALA A 137 -10.10 9.14 1.05
C ALA A 137 -10.45 9.84 2.37
N LYS A 138 -11.68 9.73 2.84
CA LYS A 138 -12.12 10.27 4.14
C LYS A 138 -11.38 9.60 5.30
N LEU A 139 -11.32 8.27 5.30
CA LEU A 139 -10.64 7.48 6.34
C LEU A 139 -9.15 7.77 6.40
N ALA A 140 -8.50 7.98 5.25
CA ALA A 140 -7.08 8.30 5.18
C ALA A 140 -6.74 9.71 5.70
N ARG A 141 -7.58 10.70 5.40
CA ARG A 141 -7.34 12.12 5.74
C ARG A 141 -7.84 12.51 7.12
N THR A 142 -9.04 12.08 7.48
CA THR A 142 -9.76 12.50 8.68
C THR A 142 -10.47 11.32 9.34
N PRO A 143 -9.73 10.30 9.81
CA PRO A 143 -10.32 9.11 10.45
C PRO A 143 -11.18 9.46 11.68
N GLU A 144 -10.90 10.56 12.36
CA GLU A 144 -11.68 11.06 13.50
C GLU A 144 -13.10 11.51 13.13
N ASN A 145 -13.36 11.77 11.84
CA ASN A 145 -14.67 12.21 11.34
C ASN A 145 -15.52 11.06 10.79
N MET A 146 -15.07 9.81 10.91
CA MET A 146 -15.84 8.64 10.48
C MET A 146 -17.09 8.45 11.35
N THR A 147 -18.19 8.06 10.71
CA THR A 147 -19.51 7.90 11.32
C THR A 147 -20.20 6.65 10.80
N GLU A 148 -21.23 6.17 11.50
CA GLU A 148 -22.09 5.08 11.00
C GLU A 148 -22.72 5.41 9.64
N GLY A 149 -23.06 6.68 9.41
CA GLY A 149 -23.62 7.15 8.15
C GLY A 149 -22.71 6.92 6.93
N ASP A 150 -21.38 6.86 7.13
CA ASP A 150 -20.44 6.53 6.04
C ASP A 150 -20.59 5.05 5.61
N ILE A 151 -20.84 4.16 6.57
CA ILE A 151 -21.08 2.73 6.32
C ILE A 151 -22.44 2.55 5.64
N ASP A 152 -23.46 3.25 6.12
CA ASP A 152 -24.80 3.17 5.52
C ASP A 152 -24.82 3.68 4.08
N ALA A 153 -24.05 4.71 3.76
CA ALA A 153 -23.90 5.20 2.39
C ALA A 153 -23.29 4.13 1.46
N LEU A 154 -22.31 3.36 1.93
CA LEU A 154 -21.74 2.23 1.17
C LEU A 154 -22.77 1.12 0.93
N ARG A 155 -23.54 0.79 1.96
CA ARG A 155 -24.61 -0.23 1.86
C ARG A 155 -25.71 0.18 0.89
N GLN A 156 -26.06 1.47 0.83
CA GLN A 156 -27.07 1.99 -0.09
C GLN A 156 -26.71 1.78 -1.57
N VAL A 157 -25.42 1.74 -1.90
CA VAL A 157 -24.94 1.42 -3.26
C VAL A 157 -24.57 -0.06 -3.45
N GLY A 158 -24.94 -0.91 -2.49
CA GLY A 158 -24.81 -2.36 -2.56
C GLY A 158 -23.43 -2.92 -2.20
N VAL A 159 -22.54 -2.13 -1.58
CA VAL A 159 -21.29 -2.65 -1.02
C VAL A 159 -21.62 -3.52 0.18
N SER A 160 -21.11 -4.76 0.18
CA SER A 160 -21.27 -5.73 1.27
C SER A 160 -20.35 -5.41 2.45
N ASP A 161 -20.74 -5.83 3.65
CA ASP A 161 -19.92 -5.63 4.86
C ASP A 161 -18.51 -6.25 4.72
N THR A 162 -18.35 -7.31 3.92
CA THR A 162 -17.03 -7.88 3.59
C THR A 162 -16.19 -6.92 2.74
N GLU A 163 -16.75 -6.37 1.64
CA GLU A 163 -16.06 -5.37 0.80
C GLU A 163 -15.72 -4.11 1.63
N ILE A 164 -16.59 -3.70 2.57
CA ILE A 164 -16.33 -2.59 3.49
C ILE A 164 -15.13 -2.91 4.40
N LEU A 165 -15.09 -4.10 4.99
CA LEU A 165 -13.98 -4.53 5.84
C LEU A 165 -12.66 -4.55 5.06
N GLU A 166 -12.66 -5.09 3.84
CA GLU A 166 -11.48 -5.13 2.97
C GLU A 166 -10.98 -3.73 2.63
N ALA A 167 -11.88 -2.79 2.30
CA ALA A 167 -11.51 -1.40 2.03
C ALA A 167 -10.96 -0.68 3.26
N VAL A 168 -11.54 -0.93 4.46
CA VAL A 168 -11.02 -0.42 5.73
C VAL A 168 -9.61 -0.98 5.99
N GLN A 169 -9.42 -2.29 5.83
CA GLN A 169 -8.12 -2.92 6.05
C GLN A 169 -7.06 -2.41 5.07
N ALA A 170 -7.36 -2.33 3.77
CA ALA A 170 -6.46 -1.77 2.77
C ALA A 170 -6.08 -0.32 3.12
N THR A 171 -7.08 0.53 3.39
CA THR A 171 -6.82 1.94 3.71
C THR A 171 -6.01 2.10 5.01
N ALA A 172 -6.36 1.37 6.07
CA ALA A 172 -5.71 1.47 7.39
C ALA A 172 -4.28 0.88 7.38
N CYS A 173 -4.09 -0.27 6.73
CA CYS A 173 -2.78 -0.90 6.58
C CYS A 173 -1.83 0.03 5.82
N PHE A 174 -2.28 0.65 4.74
CA PHE A 174 -1.47 1.61 4.00
C PHE A 174 -1.26 2.92 4.75
N ALA A 175 -2.22 3.36 5.55
CA ALA A 175 -2.05 4.48 6.46
C ALA A 175 -0.90 4.23 7.46
N TYR A 176 -0.73 3.00 7.95
CA TYR A 176 0.45 2.63 8.74
C TYR A 176 1.74 2.70 7.91
N TRP A 177 1.75 2.07 6.74
CA TRP A 177 2.95 1.97 5.89
C TRP A 177 3.46 3.33 5.41
N VAL A 178 2.58 4.20 4.90
CA VAL A 178 3.01 5.51 4.40
C VAL A 178 3.59 6.39 5.52
N ARG A 179 3.06 6.28 6.74
CA ARG A 179 3.62 6.97 7.92
C ARG A 179 4.99 6.41 8.27
N PHE A 180 5.15 5.09 8.28
CA PHE A 180 6.43 4.45 8.56
C PHE A 180 7.49 4.81 7.52
N ILE A 181 7.14 4.71 6.23
CA ILE A 181 7.99 5.02 5.09
C ILE A 181 8.43 6.49 5.12
N ASN A 182 7.48 7.42 5.21
CA ASN A 182 7.78 8.85 5.17
C ASN A 182 8.53 9.32 6.42
N ALA A 183 8.21 8.78 7.60
CA ALA A 183 8.90 9.16 8.85
C ALA A 183 10.37 8.74 8.85
N LEU A 184 10.69 7.61 8.19
CA LEU A 184 12.07 7.13 8.09
C LEU A 184 12.76 7.58 6.80
N GLY A 185 12.06 8.23 5.87
CA GLY A 185 12.62 8.63 4.58
C GLY A 185 13.08 7.45 3.73
N ILE A 186 12.33 6.35 3.78
CA ILE A 186 12.64 5.16 2.98
C ILE A 186 12.53 5.54 1.51
N ASN A 187 13.59 5.30 0.75
CA ASN A 187 13.67 5.71 -0.65
C ASN A 187 13.85 4.50 -1.57
N LEU A 188 13.54 4.72 -2.85
CA LEU A 188 13.61 3.67 -3.88
C LEU A 188 15.05 3.24 -4.18
N GLY A 189 16.06 4.09 -3.93
CA GLY A 189 17.45 3.79 -4.31
C GLY A 189 17.56 3.26 -5.75
N GLU A 190 18.13 2.07 -5.90
CA GLU A 190 18.21 1.32 -7.17
C GLU A 190 17.23 0.14 -7.24
N GLU A 191 16.17 0.17 -6.42
CA GLU A 191 15.16 -0.88 -6.38
C GLU A 191 14.33 -0.89 -7.66
N ARG A 192 14.06 -2.11 -8.12
CA ARG A 192 13.01 -2.32 -9.09
C ARG A 192 11.68 -2.38 -8.34
N VAL A 193 10.62 -1.97 -9.00
CA VAL A 193 9.26 -2.21 -8.53
C VAL A 193 9.12 -3.67 -8.12
N GLY A 194 8.83 -3.91 -6.84
CA GLY A 194 8.36 -5.19 -6.35
C GLY A 194 7.00 -5.50 -6.96
N MET A 195 6.98 -6.50 -7.84
CA MET A 195 5.76 -7.16 -8.30
C MET A 195 5.47 -8.32 -7.34
N TYR A 196 4.19 -8.53 -7.01
CA TYR A 196 3.60 -9.55 -6.12
C TYR A 196 4.57 -10.58 -5.53
#